data_AF-A0A538HML5-F1
#
_entry.id   AF-A0A538HML5-F1
#
_cell.length_a   1.000
_cell.length_b   1.000
_cell.length_c   1.000
_cell.angle_alpha   90.00
_cell.angle_beta   90.00
_cell.angle_gamma   90.00
#
_symmetry.space_group_name_H-M   'P 1'
#
loop_
_entity.id
_entity.type
_entity.pdbx_description
1 polymer ?
#
loop_
_entity_poly.entity_id
_entity_poly.type
_entity_poly.pdbx_seq_one_letter_code
_entity_poly.pdbx_strand_id
1 'polypeptide(L)'
;MARRRYPDCVARWGRPRIRPLDELLTLPTRSPLADELSRALAAATRMHMLKSDLVRVPVRVTATTSEAGAYRYRRANPIDIRVSNRSGHAATGFLHELAHFVDHQVHYDRRSRVWASAIHPAFAQWRATVAQLAPRPFPGGSHRKRYFESAQEVWARCYAQTVLLRSGDPLLLAQLGELQRRDEPHVWPSHAFDAVALQVELVFERLALTQLELPLAA
;
A
#
# COMPACT_ATOMS: atom_id res chain seq x y z
N MET A 1 25.09 -28.92 -6.00
CA MET A 1 24.36 -27.83 -5.32
C MET A 1 23.25 -27.31 -6.24
N ALA A 2 21.98 -27.52 -5.90
CA ALA A 2 20.87 -26.98 -6.69
C ALA A 2 20.86 -25.44 -6.57
N ARG A 3 21.05 -24.75 -7.70
CA ARG A 3 21.05 -23.29 -7.77
C ARG A 3 19.65 -22.79 -7.39
N ARG A 4 19.55 -22.01 -6.31
CA ARG A 4 18.27 -21.46 -5.81
C ARG A 4 17.59 -20.68 -6.93
N ARG A 5 16.52 -21.24 -7.52
CA ARG A 5 15.75 -20.57 -8.57
C ARG A 5 15.01 -19.39 -7.96
N TYR A 6 15.31 -18.19 -8.45
CA TYR A 6 14.57 -17.00 -8.06
C TYR A 6 13.14 -17.11 -8.59
N PRO A 7 12.13 -16.65 -7.83
CA PRO A 7 10.75 -16.64 -8.30
C PRO A 7 10.61 -15.82 -9.58
N ASP A 8 9.75 -16.31 -10.47
CA ASP A 8 9.42 -15.63 -11.72
C ASP A 8 8.55 -14.41 -11.44
N CYS A 9 8.67 -13.38 -12.29
CA CYS A 9 7.79 -12.20 -12.20
C CYS A 9 6.42 -12.52 -12.77
N VAL A 10 5.41 -11.77 -12.34
CA VAL A 10 4.03 -11.88 -12.84
C VAL A 10 4.00 -11.54 -14.33
N ALA A 11 3.31 -12.38 -15.10
CA ALA A 11 3.12 -12.18 -16.52
C ALA A 11 2.27 -10.94 -16.82
N ARG A 12 2.44 -10.39 -18.03
CA ARG A 12 1.73 -9.23 -18.55
C ARG A 12 1.00 -9.60 -19.84
N TRP A 13 -0.23 -9.12 -19.99
CA TRP A 13 -1.04 -9.22 -21.20
C TRP A 13 -0.59 -8.24 -22.30
N GLY A 14 0.24 -7.25 -21.97
CA GLY A 14 0.83 -6.30 -22.91
C GLY A 14 0.01 -5.05 -23.23
N ARG A 15 -1.31 -5.03 -22.95
CA ARG A 15 -2.15 -3.82 -23.11
C ARG A 15 -2.76 -3.39 -21.76
N PRO A 16 -2.30 -2.28 -21.17
CA PRO A 16 -2.84 -1.81 -19.88
C PRO A 16 -4.28 -1.34 -19.98
N ARG A 17 -5.09 -1.68 -18.96
CA ARG A 17 -6.49 -1.26 -18.80
C ARG A 17 -6.72 -0.84 -17.35
N ILE A 18 -7.67 0.07 -17.13
CA ILE A 18 -8.11 0.42 -15.77
C ILE A 18 -8.90 -0.78 -15.23
N ARG A 19 -8.49 -1.30 -14.08
CA ARG A 19 -9.08 -2.49 -13.45
C ARG A 19 -9.20 -2.29 -11.94
N PRO A 20 -10.22 -2.85 -11.29
CA PRO A 20 -10.30 -2.87 -9.82
C PRO A 20 -9.16 -3.72 -9.23
N LEU A 21 -8.82 -3.47 -7.95
CA LEU A 21 -7.63 -4.10 -7.34
C LEU A 21 -7.85 -5.59 -7.03
N ASP A 22 -9.08 -6.00 -6.75
CA ASP A 22 -9.47 -7.39 -6.52
C ASP A 22 -9.29 -8.28 -7.76
N GLU A 23 -9.44 -7.71 -8.95
CA GLU A 23 -9.10 -8.32 -10.22
C GLU A 23 -7.60 -8.46 -10.48
N LEU A 24 -6.77 -7.64 -9.82
CA LEU A 24 -5.32 -7.60 -9.99
C LEU A 24 -4.57 -8.47 -8.99
N LEU A 25 -5.18 -8.85 -7.89
CA LEU A 25 -4.54 -9.65 -6.84
C LEU A 25 -5.15 -11.04 -6.72
N THR A 26 -4.36 -12.01 -6.30
CA THR A 26 -4.84 -13.34 -5.89
C THR A 26 -4.60 -13.52 -4.40
N LEU A 27 -5.68 -13.48 -3.61
CA LEU A 27 -5.61 -13.65 -2.15
C LEU A 27 -5.35 -15.10 -1.74
N PRO A 28 -4.72 -15.34 -0.57
CA PRO A 28 -4.43 -16.66 -0.06
C PRO A 28 -5.68 -17.28 0.60
N THR A 29 -6.63 -17.77 -0.19
CA THR A 29 -7.97 -18.23 0.27
C THR A 29 -7.95 -19.37 1.29
N ARG A 30 -6.85 -20.12 1.42
CA ARG A 30 -6.68 -21.18 2.43
C ARG A 30 -6.01 -20.70 3.72
N SER A 31 -5.68 -19.42 3.81
CA SER A 31 -5.05 -18.82 4.99
C SER A 31 -6.11 -18.46 6.04
N PRO A 32 -5.78 -18.55 7.34
CA PRO A 32 -6.63 -17.95 8.38
C PRO A 32 -6.78 -16.43 8.24
N LEU A 33 -5.90 -15.76 7.48
CA LEU A 33 -5.98 -14.32 7.22
C LEU A 33 -6.87 -13.98 6.01
N ALA A 34 -7.47 -14.96 5.32
CA ALA A 34 -8.17 -14.73 4.06
C ALA A 34 -9.28 -13.68 4.17
N ASP A 35 -10.12 -13.76 5.20
CA ASP A 35 -11.25 -12.85 5.38
C ASP A 35 -10.80 -11.42 5.69
N GLU A 36 -9.82 -11.25 6.58
CA GLU A 36 -9.24 -9.95 6.92
C GLU A 36 -8.61 -9.28 5.68
N LEU A 37 -7.82 -10.04 4.91
CA LEU A 37 -7.21 -9.54 3.68
C LEU A 37 -8.25 -9.22 2.60
N SER A 38 -9.34 -10.00 2.52
CA SER A 38 -10.45 -9.75 1.62
C SER A 38 -11.16 -8.44 1.95
N ARG A 39 -11.45 -8.19 3.24
CA ARG A 39 -12.04 -6.92 3.71
C ARG A 39 -11.15 -5.73 3.38
N ALA A 40 -9.85 -5.84 3.66
CA ALA A 40 -8.87 -4.79 3.37
C ALA A 40 -8.78 -4.50 1.86
N LEU A 41 -8.73 -5.54 1.03
CA LEU A 41 -8.70 -5.39 -0.43
C LEU A 41 -10.00 -4.78 -0.96
N ALA A 42 -11.17 -5.19 -0.44
CA ALA A 42 -12.44 -4.61 -0.81
C ALA A 42 -12.52 -3.11 -0.47
N ALA A 43 -11.99 -2.71 0.69
CA ALA A 43 -11.89 -1.30 1.07
C ALA A 43 -10.99 -0.51 0.10
N ALA A 44 -9.81 -1.04 -0.24
CA ALA A 44 -8.92 -0.43 -1.22
C ALA A 44 -9.56 -0.32 -2.63
N THR A 45 -10.24 -1.38 -3.07
CA THR A 45 -10.94 -1.43 -4.38
C THR A 45 -12.05 -0.38 -4.48
N ARG A 46 -12.78 -0.11 -3.40
CA ARG A 46 -13.79 0.98 -3.37
C ARG A 46 -13.15 2.35 -3.53
N MET A 47 -11.94 2.54 -3.00
CA MET A 47 -11.24 3.82 -3.06
C MET A 47 -10.67 4.10 -4.46
N HIS A 48 -10.07 3.11 -5.12
CA HIS A 48 -9.49 3.34 -6.44
C HIS A 48 -9.27 2.06 -7.27
N MET A 49 -8.99 2.28 -8.54
CA MET A 49 -8.57 1.29 -9.53
C MET A 49 -7.07 1.45 -9.86
N LEU A 50 -6.55 0.59 -10.74
CA LEU A 50 -5.20 0.72 -11.27
C LEU A 50 -5.17 0.42 -12.77
N LYS A 51 -4.46 1.25 -13.53
CA LYS A 51 -4.17 0.99 -14.94
C LYS A 51 -3.04 -0.04 -15.03
N SER A 52 -3.36 -1.28 -15.42
CA SER A 52 -2.41 -2.38 -15.43
C SER A 52 -2.67 -3.36 -16.57
N ASP A 53 -1.62 -4.04 -17.03
CA ASP A 53 -1.66 -5.18 -17.94
C ASP A 53 -1.25 -6.48 -17.26
N LEU A 54 -1.06 -6.50 -15.94
CA LEU A 54 -0.67 -7.70 -15.20
C LEU A 54 -1.79 -8.75 -15.22
N VAL A 55 -1.41 -10.04 -15.23
CA VAL A 55 -2.36 -11.15 -15.08
C VAL A 55 -3.04 -11.08 -13.71
N ARG A 56 -2.37 -11.52 -12.64
CA ARG A 56 -2.71 -11.30 -11.22
C ARG A 56 -1.45 -11.43 -10.36
N VAL A 57 -1.27 -10.55 -9.38
CA VAL A 57 -0.16 -10.59 -8.43
C VAL A 57 -0.56 -11.45 -7.23
N PRO A 58 0.18 -12.53 -6.91
CA PRO A 58 -0.17 -13.38 -5.78
C PRO A 58 0.14 -12.67 -4.45
N VAL A 59 -0.82 -12.75 -3.52
CA VAL A 59 -0.64 -12.39 -2.12
C VAL A 59 -0.33 -13.66 -1.34
N ARG A 60 0.73 -13.64 -0.53
CA ARG A 60 1.23 -14.82 0.19
C ARG A 60 1.41 -14.50 1.67
N VAL A 61 0.85 -15.34 2.53
CA VAL A 61 1.13 -15.27 3.96
C VAL A 61 2.48 -15.93 4.25
N THR A 62 3.26 -15.34 5.15
CA THR A 62 4.56 -15.84 5.56
C THR A 62 4.77 -15.66 7.07
N ALA A 63 5.55 -16.56 7.66
CA ALA A 63 6.00 -16.47 9.06
C ALA A 63 7.50 -16.18 9.17
N THR A 64 8.20 -15.98 8.04
CA THR A 64 9.67 -15.94 7.99
C THR A 64 10.25 -14.53 7.94
N THR A 65 9.41 -13.50 8.04
CA THR A 65 9.83 -12.10 8.03
C THR A 65 9.60 -11.47 9.40
N SER A 66 10.53 -10.63 9.83
CA SER A 66 10.38 -9.78 11.02
C SER A 66 9.60 -8.51 10.74
N GLU A 67 9.49 -8.11 9.47
CA GLU A 67 8.70 -6.95 9.03
C GLU A 67 7.24 -7.36 8.79
N ALA A 68 6.30 -6.39 8.79
CA ALA A 68 4.86 -6.65 8.66
C ALA A 68 4.46 -7.24 7.29
N GLY A 69 5.26 -7.03 6.26
CA GLY A 69 5.04 -7.53 4.90
C GLY A 69 6.29 -7.41 4.02
N ALA A 70 6.12 -7.70 2.72
CA ALA A 70 7.06 -7.31 1.69
C ALA A 70 6.43 -7.34 0.29
N TYR A 71 6.48 -6.22 -0.42
CA TYR A 71 6.24 -6.14 -1.85
C TYR A 71 7.52 -6.50 -2.60
N ARG A 72 7.51 -7.63 -3.32
CA ARG A 72 8.67 -8.12 -4.06
C ARG A 72 8.53 -7.86 -5.54
N TYR A 73 9.60 -7.37 -6.15
CA TYR A 73 9.62 -7.01 -7.57
C TYR A 73 11.02 -7.18 -8.17
N ARG A 74 11.10 -7.11 -9.50
CA ARG A 74 12.34 -7.01 -10.27
C ARG A 74 12.17 -5.98 -11.37
N ARG A 75 12.91 -4.87 -11.28
CA ARG A 75 12.68 -3.68 -12.13
C ARG A 75 11.19 -3.31 -12.07
N ALA A 76 10.55 -2.97 -13.18
CA ALA A 76 9.13 -2.64 -13.21
C ALA A 76 8.17 -3.82 -12.91
N ASN A 77 8.66 -5.05 -12.75
CA ASN A 77 7.81 -6.25 -12.73
C ASN A 77 7.59 -6.79 -11.32
N PRO A 78 6.33 -6.92 -10.84
CA PRO A 78 6.03 -7.53 -9.55
C PRO A 78 6.30 -9.03 -9.55
N ILE A 79 6.57 -9.56 -8.36
CA ILE A 79 6.71 -11.00 -8.10
C ILE A 79 5.55 -11.46 -7.21
N ASP A 80 5.42 -10.90 -6.00
CA ASP A 80 4.33 -11.17 -5.07
C ASP A 80 4.23 -10.06 -4.00
N ILE A 81 3.12 -10.06 -3.28
CA ILE A 81 2.94 -9.32 -2.03
C ILE A 81 2.98 -10.35 -0.90
N ARG A 82 3.82 -10.11 0.11
CA ARG A 82 3.92 -10.94 1.30
C ARG A 82 3.30 -10.25 2.49
N VAL A 83 2.55 -11.00 3.28
CA VAL A 83 1.95 -10.53 4.54
C VAL A 83 2.45 -11.40 5.67
N SER A 84 2.96 -10.78 6.73
CA SER A 84 3.38 -11.51 7.93
C SER A 84 2.16 -11.93 8.74
N ASN A 85 2.11 -13.20 9.16
CA ASN A 85 1.12 -13.65 10.14
C ASN A 85 1.56 -13.48 11.60
N ARG A 86 2.71 -12.83 11.84
CA ARG A 86 3.27 -12.62 13.17
C ARG A 86 3.11 -11.20 13.70
N SER A 87 2.81 -10.24 12.83
CA SER A 87 2.77 -8.81 13.20
C SER A 87 1.52 -8.41 14.00
N GLY A 88 0.48 -9.24 14.05
CA GLY A 88 -0.79 -8.92 14.73
C GLY A 88 -1.66 -7.88 14.01
N HIS A 89 -1.19 -7.32 12.89
CA HIS A 89 -1.85 -6.26 12.14
C HIS A 89 -1.79 -6.55 10.63
N ALA A 90 -2.38 -7.69 10.22
CA ALA A 90 -2.25 -8.22 8.87
C ALA A 90 -2.89 -7.30 7.82
N ALA A 91 -4.06 -6.71 8.10
CA ALA A 91 -4.69 -5.73 7.21
C ALA A 91 -3.79 -4.52 6.94
N THR A 92 -3.28 -3.88 7.99
CA THR A 92 -2.39 -2.71 7.86
C THR A 92 -1.11 -3.04 7.09
N GLY A 93 -0.46 -4.16 7.44
CA GLY A 93 0.73 -4.63 6.74
C GLY A 93 0.44 -4.92 5.26
N PHE A 94 -0.66 -5.60 4.96
CA PHE A 94 -1.07 -5.86 3.59
C PHE A 94 -1.32 -4.57 2.79
N LEU A 95 -2.06 -3.61 3.36
CA LEU A 95 -2.37 -2.34 2.70
C LEU A 95 -1.10 -1.50 2.46
N HIS A 96 -0.12 -1.57 3.37
CA HIS A 96 1.18 -0.95 3.18
C HIS A 96 1.91 -1.54 1.96
N GLU A 97 1.99 -2.87 1.86
CA GLU A 97 2.61 -3.51 0.69
C GLU A 97 1.81 -3.32 -0.60
N LEU A 98 0.48 -3.23 -0.50
CA LEU A 98 -0.39 -2.87 -1.61
C LEU A 98 -0.07 -1.46 -2.11
N ALA A 99 0.17 -0.51 -1.21
CA ALA A 99 0.55 0.84 -1.57
C ALA A 99 1.87 0.87 -2.34
N HIS A 100 2.87 0.09 -1.91
CA HIS A 100 4.12 -0.07 -2.67
C HIS A 100 3.89 -0.65 -4.06
N PHE A 101 3.02 -1.66 -4.18
CA PHE A 101 2.64 -2.19 -5.48
C PHE A 101 2.01 -1.12 -6.38
N VAL A 102 1.01 -0.38 -5.88
CA VAL A 102 0.32 0.69 -6.61
C VAL A 102 1.31 1.76 -7.04
N ASP A 103 2.10 2.29 -6.10
CA ASP A 103 3.10 3.33 -6.35
C ASP A 103 4.09 2.93 -7.45
N HIS A 104 4.62 1.71 -7.32
CA HIS A 104 5.54 1.13 -8.29
C HIS A 104 4.92 0.90 -9.68
N GLN A 105 3.62 0.57 -9.75
CA GLN A 105 2.94 0.36 -11.03
C GLN A 105 2.42 1.66 -11.67
N VAL A 106 2.18 2.71 -10.89
CA VAL A 106 1.87 4.05 -11.44
C VAL A 106 3.10 4.61 -12.16
N HIS A 107 4.29 4.46 -11.56
CA HIS A 107 5.52 4.88 -12.20
C HIS A 107 6.72 4.10 -11.67
N TYR A 108 7.62 3.72 -12.58
CA TYR A 108 8.94 3.20 -12.24
C TYR A 108 9.97 3.69 -13.26
N ASP A 109 10.89 4.55 -12.83
CA ASP A 109 12.04 4.89 -13.66
C ASP A 109 13.17 3.86 -13.49
N ARG A 110 13.56 3.21 -14.59
CA ARG A 110 14.54 2.13 -14.56
C ARG A 110 15.95 2.60 -14.21
N ARG A 111 16.30 3.85 -14.51
CA ARG A 111 17.67 4.37 -14.32
C ARG A 111 17.90 4.78 -12.87
N SER A 112 16.99 5.59 -12.33
CA SER A 112 17.02 6.14 -10.98
C SER A 112 16.36 5.22 -9.93
N ARG A 113 15.58 4.22 -10.38
CA ARG A 113 14.80 3.30 -9.51
C ARG A 113 13.77 4.02 -8.65
N VAL A 114 13.26 5.14 -9.13
CA VAL A 114 12.30 6.01 -8.43
C VAL A 114 10.86 5.63 -8.77
N TRP A 115 9.96 5.78 -7.79
CA TRP A 115 8.53 5.44 -7.88
C TRP A 115 7.66 6.71 -7.95
N ALA A 116 6.36 6.56 -8.17
CA ALA A 116 5.45 7.67 -8.40
C ALA A 116 5.39 8.66 -7.23
N SER A 117 5.31 8.18 -5.99
CA SER A 117 5.19 8.99 -4.77
C SER A 117 6.29 10.05 -4.65
N ALA A 118 7.49 9.75 -5.12
CA ALA A 118 8.64 10.64 -5.06
C ALA A 118 8.60 11.76 -6.11
N ILE A 119 8.11 11.49 -7.33
CA ILE A 119 8.32 12.41 -8.47
C ILE A 119 7.07 12.74 -9.28
N HIS A 120 6.03 11.90 -9.24
CA HIS A 120 4.86 12.10 -10.09
C HIS A 120 4.07 13.34 -9.65
N PRO A 121 3.63 14.22 -10.58
CA PRO A 121 2.93 15.46 -10.24
C PRO A 121 1.65 15.26 -9.43
N ALA A 122 0.89 14.19 -9.67
CA ALA A 122 -0.33 13.86 -8.91
C ALA A 122 -0.11 13.79 -7.39
N PHE A 123 1.11 13.46 -6.96
CA PHE A 123 1.52 13.31 -5.55
C PHE A 123 2.09 14.60 -4.95
N ALA A 124 2.23 15.69 -5.71
CA ALA A 124 2.90 16.91 -5.24
C ALA A 124 2.22 17.53 -4.02
N GLN A 125 0.88 17.66 -4.06
CA GLN A 125 0.12 18.21 -2.93
C GLN A 125 0.13 17.26 -1.72
N TRP A 126 0.07 15.94 -1.95
CA TRP A 126 0.25 14.96 -0.88
C TRP A 126 1.60 15.13 -0.18
N ARG A 127 2.71 15.25 -0.93
CA ARG A 127 4.04 15.51 -0.35
C ARG A 127 4.08 16.81 0.46
N ALA A 128 3.47 17.88 -0.05
CA ALA A 128 3.41 19.17 0.64
C ALA A 128 2.62 19.08 1.95
N THR A 129 1.48 18.38 1.96
CA THR A 129 0.66 18.18 3.17
C THR A 129 1.36 17.30 4.19
N VAL A 130 1.97 16.19 3.76
CA VAL A 130 2.73 15.30 4.64
C VAL A 130 3.94 16.00 5.28
N ALA A 131 4.56 16.96 4.59
CA ALA A 131 5.67 17.73 5.16
C ALA A 131 5.26 18.58 6.38
N GLN A 132 3.96 18.85 6.56
CA GLN A 132 3.41 19.55 7.72
C GLN A 132 3.02 18.59 8.86
N LEU A 133 3.02 17.28 8.60
CA LEU A 133 2.62 16.27 9.56
C LEU A 133 3.77 15.97 10.54
N ALA A 134 3.44 15.80 11.82
CA ALA A 134 4.44 15.41 12.82
C ALA A 134 5.12 14.09 12.41
N PRO A 135 6.46 14.02 12.44
CA PRO A 135 7.17 12.81 12.02
C PRO A 135 6.89 11.64 12.97
N ARG A 136 6.82 10.43 12.41
CA ARG A 136 6.69 9.16 13.15
C ARG A 136 7.98 8.36 12.97
N PRO A 137 9.02 8.65 13.78
CA PRO A 137 10.31 8.01 13.63
C PRO A 137 10.23 6.55 14.09
N PHE A 138 10.89 5.67 13.34
CA PHE A 138 11.12 4.31 13.78
C PHE A 138 12.42 4.23 14.58
N PRO A 139 12.48 3.37 15.62
CA PRO A 139 13.73 3.11 16.30
C PRO A 139 14.76 2.50 15.33
N GLY A 140 16.02 2.93 15.45
CA GLY A 140 17.14 2.41 14.68
C GLY A 140 18.16 3.47 14.26
N GLY A 141 19.19 3.02 13.54
CA GLY A 141 20.26 3.90 13.05
C GLY A 141 19.83 4.79 11.87
N SER A 142 20.71 5.71 11.48
CA SER A 142 20.47 6.73 10.43
C SER A 142 20.05 6.17 9.07
N HIS A 143 20.46 4.93 8.73
CA HIS A 143 20.01 4.25 7.52
C HIS A 143 18.53 3.85 7.60
N ARG A 144 18.10 3.27 8.73
CA ARG A 144 16.71 2.87 8.96
C ARG A 144 15.79 4.09 9.02
N LYS A 145 16.25 5.18 9.64
CA LYS A 145 15.56 6.47 9.63
C LYS A 145 15.33 6.98 8.19
N ARG A 146 16.39 7.08 7.39
CA ARG A 146 16.30 7.51 5.97
C ARG A 146 15.35 6.64 5.15
N TYR A 147 15.33 5.33 5.42
CA TYR A 147 14.40 4.41 4.76
C TYR A 147 12.95 4.79 5.06
N PHE A 148 12.56 4.86 6.33
CA PHE A 148 11.17 5.15 6.71
C PHE A 148 10.72 6.58 6.41
N GLU A 149 11.66 7.51 6.26
CA GLU A 149 11.39 8.88 5.82
C GLU A 149 11.34 9.03 4.29
N SER A 150 11.61 7.97 3.53
CA SER A 150 11.48 8.01 2.07
C SER A 150 10.03 8.22 1.65
N ALA A 151 9.83 8.89 0.51
CA ALA A 151 8.49 9.17 -0.01
C ALA A 151 7.67 7.88 -0.21
N GLN A 152 8.29 6.78 -0.62
CA GLN A 152 7.63 5.49 -0.82
C GLN A 152 7.08 4.90 0.49
N GLU A 153 7.87 4.95 1.57
CA GLU A 153 7.50 4.44 2.88
C GLU A 153 6.44 5.31 3.55
N VAL A 154 6.58 6.63 3.44
CA VAL A 154 5.58 7.56 3.97
C VAL A 154 4.27 7.42 3.18
N TRP A 155 4.32 7.32 1.85
CA TRP A 155 3.15 7.05 1.01
C TRP A 155 2.46 5.76 1.44
N ALA A 156 3.21 4.68 1.64
CA ALA A 156 2.61 3.40 1.99
C ALA A 156 1.88 3.41 3.34
N ARG A 157 2.43 4.12 4.33
CA ARG A 157 1.76 4.34 5.62
C ARG A 157 0.50 5.21 5.47
N CYS A 158 0.60 6.34 4.76
CA CYS A 158 -0.53 7.22 4.53
C CYS A 158 -1.67 6.50 3.78
N TYR A 159 -1.34 5.77 2.72
CA TYR A 159 -2.29 4.98 1.96
C TYR A 159 -2.99 3.94 2.85
N ALA A 160 -2.22 3.15 3.60
CA ALA A 160 -2.80 2.11 4.46
C ALA A 160 -3.76 2.69 5.49
N GLN A 161 -3.36 3.77 6.18
CA GLN A 161 -4.23 4.44 7.15
C GLN A 161 -5.48 5.04 6.49
N THR A 162 -5.35 5.63 5.30
CA THR A 162 -6.50 6.20 4.57
C THR A 162 -7.51 5.11 4.21
N VAL A 163 -7.06 3.98 3.67
CA VAL A 163 -7.96 2.86 3.32
C VAL A 163 -8.66 2.32 4.56
N LEU A 164 -7.95 2.15 5.68
CA LEU A 164 -8.56 1.71 6.95
C LEU A 164 -9.62 2.70 7.42
N LEU A 165 -9.30 4.01 7.41
CA LEU A 165 -10.19 5.09 7.82
C LEU A 165 -11.46 5.17 6.96
N ARG A 166 -11.33 4.98 5.65
CA ARG A 166 -12.44 5.03 4.67
C ARG A 166 -13.12 3.68 4.44
N SER A 167 -12.70 2.63 5.15
CA SER A 167 -13.20 1.29 4.90
C SER A 167 -14.70 1.14 5.20
N GLY A 168 -15.20 1.85 6.22
CA GLY A 168 -16.53 1.61 6.78
C GLY A 168 -16.70 0.22 7.41
N ASP A 169 -15.63 -0.58 7.49
CA ASP A 169 -15.65 -1.93 8.06
C ASP A 169 -15.32 -1.83 9.57
N PRO A 170 -16.22 -2.27 10.46
CA PRO A 170 -16.02 -2.13 11.91
C PRO A 170 -14.75 -2.81 12.43
N LEU A 171 -14.33 -3.92 11.83
CA LEU A 171 -13.12 -4.64 12.23
C LEU A 171 -11.88 -3.85 11.85
N LEU A 172 -11.82 -3.35 10.61
CA LEU A 172 -10.68 -2.55 10.14
C LEU A 172 -10.58 -1.22 10.90
N LEU A 173 -11.71 -0.58 11.21
CA LEU A 173 -11.76 0.63 12.03
C LEU A 173 -11.28 0.37 13.47
N ALA A 174 -11.71 -0.74 14.09
CA ALA A 174 -11.25 -1.11 15.43
C ALA A 174 -9.74 -1.40 15.45
N GLN A 175 -9.21 -2.06 14.43
CA GLN A 175 -7.76 -2.28 14.28
C GLN A 175 -6.99 -0.97 14.14
N LEU A 176 -7.47 -0.01 13.34
CA LEU A 176 -6.87 1.32 13.25
C LEU A 176 -6.89 2.04 14.60
N GLY A 177 -8.02 2.00 15.31
CA GLY A 177 -8.15 2.59 16.64
C GLY A 177 -7.15 2.00 17.63
N GLU A 178 -6.93 0.68 17.60
CA GLU A 178 -5.94 0.02 18.47
C GLU A 178 -4.51 0.44 18.13
N LEU A 179 -4.17 0.55 16.85
CA LEU A 179 -2.85 1.05 16.40
C LEU A 179 -2.61 2.49 16.87
N GLN A 180 -3.62 3.35 16.75
CA GLN A 180 -3.54 4.75 17.21
C GLN A 180 -3.43 4.84 18.73
N ARG A 181 -4.19 4.03 19.48
CA ARG A 181 -4.16 3.98 20.95
C ARG A 181 -2.81 3.51 21.49
N ARG A 182 -2.15 2.58 20.78
CA ARG A 182 -0.79 2.11 21.10
C ARG A 182 0.32 3.05 20.63
N ASP A 183 -0.05 4.16 19.99
CA ASP A 183 0.88 5.10 19.39
C ASP A 183 1.85 4.44 18.39
N GLU A 184 1.34 3.51 17.58
CA GLU A 184 2.15 2.75 16.63
C GLU A 184 2.80 3.68 15.57
N PRO A 185 4.12 3.56 15.27
CA PRO A 185 4.81 4.46 14.33
C PRO A 185 4.31 4.41 12.89
N HIS A 186 3.49 3.40 12.56
CA HIS A 186 2.91 3.22 11.23
C HIS A 186 1.69 4.11 10.97
N VAL A 187 1.06 4.66 12.02
CA VAL A 187 -0.17 5.45 11.92
C VAL A 187 -0.04 6.77 12.68
N TRP A 188 -0.88 7.72 12.33
CA TRP A 188 -1.03 9.03 12.99
C TRP A 188 -2.39 9.13 13.70
N PRO A 189 -2.52 10.02 14.71
CA PRO A 189 -3.82 10.39 15.26
C PRO A 189 -4.76 10.95 14.18
N SER A 190 -6.05 10.60 14.23
CA SER A 190 -7.02 10.96 13.17
C SER A 190 -7.08 12.46 12.89
N HIS A 191 -7.17 13.29 13.94
CA HIS A 191 -7.27 14.76 13.80
C HIS A 191 -6.07 15.39 13.06
N ALA A 192 -4.89 14.79 13.14
CA ALA A 192 -3.71 15.27 12.45
C ALA A 192 -3.63 14.72 11.01
N PHE A 193 -4.35 13.64 10.73
CA PHE A 193 -4.22 12.87 9.49
C PHE A 193 -5.29 13.19 8.44
N ASP A 194 -6.42 13.79 8.80
CA ASP A 194 -7.56 14.01 7.89
C ASP A 194 -7.17 14.72 6.59
N ALA A 195 -6.34 15.77 6.67
CA ALA A 195 -5.85 16.50 5.50
C ALA A 195 -4.98 15.62 4.58
N VAL A 196 -4.19 14.71 5.16
CA VAL A 196 -3.37 13.76 4.41
C VAL A 196 -4.24 12.68 3.76
N ALA A 197 -5.25 12.17 4.47
CA ALA A 197 -6.21 11.21 3.94
C ALA A 197 -6.91 11.75 2.68
N LEU A 198 -7.39 12.99 2.75
CA LEU A 198 -7.98 13.67 1.58
C LEU A 198 -6.99 13.76 0.42
N GLN A 199 -5.72 14.11 0.67
CA GLN A 199 -4.74 14.17 -0.41
C GLN A 199 -4.40 12.80 -1.02
N VAL A 200 -4.47 11.72 -0.24
CA VAL A 200 -4.33 10.35 -0.77
C VAL A 200 -5.47 10.02 -1.74
N GLU A 201 -6.71 10.37 -1.40
CA GLU A 201 -7.87 10.20 -2.30
C GLU A 201 -7.69 11.02 -3.59
N LEU A 202 -7.32 12.30 -3.45
CA LEU A 202 -7.10 13.21 -4.57
C LEU A 202 -5.92 12.79 -5.47
N VAL A 203 -4.94 12.03 -4.98
CA VAL A 203 -3.90 11.43 -5.84
C VAL A 203 -4.56 10.53 -6.89
N PHE A 204 -5.51 9.69 -6.49
CA PHE A 204 -6.17 8.79 -7.42
C PHE A 204 -7.10 9.54 -8.37
N GLU A 205 -7.74 10.62 -7.92
CA GLU A 205 -8.53 11.49 -8.81
C GLU A 205 -7.66 12.12 -9.89
N ARG A 206 -6.52 12.70 -9.50
CA ARG A 206 -5.54 13.31 -10.43
C ARG A 206 -4.92 12.31 -11.39
N LEU A 207 -4.87 11.03 -11.01
CA LEU A 207 -4.43 9.93 -11.87
C LEU A 207 -5.56 9.39 -12.77
N ALA A 208 -6.80 9.90 -12.62
CA ALA A 208 -8.00 9.35 -13.24
C ALA A 208 -8.20 7.86 -12.94
N LEU A 209 -7.98 7.49 -11.68
CA LEU A 209 -8.07 6.11 -11.15
C LEU A 209 -9.15 5.95 -10.08
N THR A 210 -9.93 6.98 -9.77
CA THR A 210 -11.09 6.84 -8.87
C THR A 210 -12.20 6.02 -9.54
N GLN A 211 -13.00 5.34 -8.72
CA GLN A 211 -14.30 4.88 -9.21
C GLN A 211 -15.18 6.11 -9.47
N LEU A 212 -16.02 6.07 -10.50
CA LEU A 212 -16.82 7.20 -10.99
C LEU A 212 -17.75 7.83 -9.93
N GLU A 213 -17.88 7.21 -8.76
CA GLU A 213 -18.66 7.70 -7.62
C GLU A 213 -17.86 7.55 -6.32
N LEU A 214 -16.95 8.48 -6.05
CA LEU A 214 -16.60 8.78 -4.67
C LEU A 214 -17.39 10.03 -4.27
N PRO A 215 -18.32 9.95 -3.30
CA PRO A 215 -18.71 11.15 -2.59
C PRO A 215 -17.47 11.60 -1.82
N LEU A 216 -16.75 12.59 -2.37
CA LEU A 216 -15.72 13.30 -1.63
C LEU A 216 -16.39 13.77 -0.33
N ALA A 217 -15.83 13.38 0.81
CA ALA A 217 -16.32 13.82 2.10
C ALA A 217 -16.34 15.35 2.10
N ALA A 218 -17.55 15.92 2.22
CA ALA A 218 -17.79 17.35 2.33
C ALA A 218 -17.32 17.90 3.68
#